data_AF-A0A1A9V8W2-F1
#
_entry.id   AF-A0A1A9V8W2-F1
#
_cell.length_a   1.000
_cell.length_b   1.000
_cell.length_c   1.000
_cell.angle_alpha   90.00
_cell.angle_beta   90.00
_cell.angle_gamma   90.00
#
_symmetry.space_group_name_H-M   'P 1'
#
loop_
_entity.id
_entity.type
_entity.pdbx_description
1 polymer ?
#
loop_
_entity_poly.entity_id
_entity_poly.type
_entity_poly.pdbx_seq_one_letter_code
_entity_poly.pdbx_strand_id
1 'polypeptide(L)'
;MSILFVCLGNTCRSPMAEAIMRDLCEELELSWVIDSAGLRSWNVGRRPDGRCLKVLEENGLSTKHYGRMVNLDDFRNFDYIVCMDETNASELQVMSEMVGRKCKARIEQLTSYLHNDGEEMIKDPFFTRGLNGFRCTFNQISRCCRIFIKQVQHRENHGFTCVFFWSVSWAYFMVFSTNRLRVFRPAWDYGSFKFLTLGLSWIIDSAALRSWNVGRCPDERCLKVFEENHLSTEHYTRMLNWSDFQNFDYIICMDESNVNELKAMSQMVGETCKAQIQHLALYLFHKGERTIKDPFCVNSKYATLGLNGFRRTFDQISCCCRRLSIVIYYSEHHGFRLIWNNIWKYLSLPTPTFLNPVPETKSTAL
;
A
#
# COMPACT_ATOMS: atom_id res chain seq x y z
N MET A 1 10.91 -4.41 -17.64
CA MET A 1 10.72 -5.36 -16.53
C MET A 1 10.26 -6.70 -17.10
N SER A 2 10.88 -7.80 -16.69
CA SER A 2 10.50 -9.17 -17.06
C SER A 2 10.46 -10.07 -15.82
N ILE A 3 9.35 -10.80 -15.63
CA ILE A 3 9.08 -11.62 -14.45
C ILE A 3 8.69 -13.04 -14.87
N LEU A 4 9.35 -14.04 -14.28
CA LEU A 4 9.05 -15.46 -14.46
C LEU A 4 8.49 -16.06 -13.17
N PHE A 5 7.25 -16.55 -13.18
CA PHE A 5 6.68 -17.28 -12.05
C PHE A 5 7.06 -18.76 -12.07
N VAL A 6 7.53 -19.31 -10.95
CA VAL A 6 7.98 -20.71 -10.86
C VAL A 6 7.24 -21.45 -9.76
N CYS A 7 6.70 -22.61 -10.09
CA CYS A 7 6.22 -23.60 -9.13
C CYS A 7 6.63 -25.01 -9.54
N LEU A 8 6.69 -25.96 -8.60
CA LEU A 8 7.23 -27.32 -8.83
C LEU A 8 6.85 -27.95 -10.19
N GLY A 9 5.57 -27.95 -10.57
CA GLY A 9 5.06 -28.63 -11.77
C GLY A 9 4.36 -27.78 -12.83
N ASN A 10 4.45 -26.43 -12.77
CA ASN A 10 3.88 -25.47 -13.76
C ASN A 10 2.47 -25.80 -14.31
N THR A 11 1.54 -26.21 -13.43
CA THR A 11 0.17 -26.57 -13.80
C THR A 11 -0.91 -25.95 -12.88
N CYS A 12 -0.55 -25.56 -11.66
CA CYS A 12 -1.45 -24.90 -10.70
C CYS A 12 -0.98 -23.48 -10.40
N ARG A 13 0.02 -23.33 -9.52
CA ARG A 13 0.38 -22.05 -8.90
C ARG A 13 1.01 -21.04 -9.85
N SER A 14 2.04 -21.42 -10.63
CA SER A 14 2.72 -20.46 -11.51
C SER A 14 1.93 -19.99 -12.74
N PRO A 15 1.11 -20.82 -13.44
CA PRO A 15 0.23 -20.32 -14.51
C PRO A 15 -0.90 -19.41 -13.99
N MET A 16 -1.33 -19.61 -12.75
CA MET A 16 -2.30 -18.75 -12.08
C MET A 16 -1.70 -17.37 -11.78
N ALA A 17 -0.47 -17.32 -11.24
CA ALA A 17 0.25 -16.07 -10.99
C ALA A 17 0.59 -15.31 -12.29
N GLU A 18 0.96 -16.02 -13.37
CA GLU A 18 1.15 -15.44 -14.70
C GLU A 18 -0.13 -14.76 -15.22
N ALA A 19 -1.28 -15.45 -15.15
CA ALA A 19 -2.55 -14.90 -15.61
C ALA A 19 -2.96 -13.65 -14.82
N ILE A 20 -2.88 -13.71 -13.49
CA ILE A 20 -3.21 -12.56 -12.63
C ILE A 20 -2.23 -11.40 -12.84
N MET A 21 -0.92 -11.66 -12.93
CA MET A 21 0.06 -10.59 -13.12
C MET A 21 -0.04 -9.95 -14.52
N ARG A 22 -0.43 -10.68 -15.57
CA ARG A 22 -0.72 -10.07 -16.89
C ARG A 22 -1.94 -9.16 -16.81
N ASP A 23 -3.03 -9.64 -16.22
CA ASP A 23 -4.25 -8.85 -15.98
C ASP A 23 -3.95 -7.55 -15.21
N LEU A 24 -3.19 -7.63 -14.12
CA LEU A 24 -2.71 -6.45 -13.37
C LEU A 24 -1.79 -5.52 -14.17
N CYS A 25 -1.01 -6.05 -15.13
CA CYS A 25 -0.20 -5.21 -16.02
C CYS A 25 -1.07 -4.53 -17.09
N GLU A 26 -2.13 -5.17 -17.55
CA GLU A 26 -3.12 -4.59 -18.48
C GLU A 26 -3.99 -3.54 -17.76
N GLU A 27 -4.45 -3.79 -16.51
CA GLU A 27 -5.13 -2.80 -15.63
C GLU A 27 -4.32 -1.51 -15.42
N LEU A 28 -2.98 -1.60 -15.44
CA LEU A 28 -2.05 -0.53 -15.05
C LEU A 28 -1.16 -0.01 -16.22
N GLU A 29 -1.49 -0.37 -17.46
CA GLU A 29 -0.78 0.03 -18.69
C GLU A 29 0.73 -0.30 -18.70
N LEU A 30 1.13 -1.39 -18.03
CA LEU A 30 2.54 -1.77 -17.82
C LEU A 30 3.07 -2.70 -18.92
N SER A 31 4.11 -2.25 -19.63
CA SER A 31 4.83 -3.00 -20.67
C SER A 31 5.80 -4.06 -20.09
N TRP A 32 5.28 -4.93 -19.22
CA TRP A 32 6.05 -5.96 -18.52
C TRP A 32 5.95 -7.34 -19.20
N VAL A 33 7.06 -8.05 -19.30
CA VAL A 33 7.09 -9.40 -19.88
C VAL A 33 6.86 -10.44 -18.79
N ILE A 34 5.67 -11.03 -18.75
CA ILE A 34 5.25 -12.02 -17.75
C ILE A 34 5.18 -13.42 -18.37
N ASP A 35 5.77 -14.42 -17.71
CA ASP A 35 5.79 -15.83 -18.13
C ASP A 35 5.71 -16.77 -16.90
N SER A 36 5.48 -18.08 -17.10
CA SER A 36 5.65 -19.09 -16.05
C SER A 36 6.36 -20.36 -16.47
N ALA A 37 7.02 -20.99 -15.51
CA ALA A 37 7.78 -22.23 -15.69
C ALA A 37 7.71 -23.12 -14.43
N GLY A 38 8.36 -24.29 -14.49
CA GLY A 38 8.43 -25.24 -13.39
C GLY A 38 9.71 -26.05 -13.30
N LEU A 39 9.90 -26.68 -12.15
CA LEU A 39 11.12 -27.39 -11.78
C LEU A 39 11.09 -28.88 -12.15
N ARG A 40 9.95 -29.40 -12.63
CA ARG A 40 9.77 -30.80 -13.05
C ARG A 40 9.10 -30.89 -14.41
N SER A 41 9.48 -31.89 -15.20
CA SER A 41 9.02 -32.12 -16.57
C SER A 41 7.58 -32.65 -16.70
N TRP A 42 6.92 -32.97 -15.58
CA TRP A 42 5.66 -33.75 -15.55
C TRP A 42 4.50 -33.19 -16.39
N ASN A 43 4.43 -31.87 -16.56
CA ASN A 43 3.38 -31.18 -17.31
C ASN A 43 3.90 -30.44 -18.54
N VAL A 44 5.12 -30.73 -19.01
CA VAL A 44 5.68 -30.06 -20.19
C VAL A 44 4.81 -30.31 -21.41
N GLY A 45 4.47 -29.24 -22.14
CA GLY A 45 3.57 -29.29 -23.30
C GLY A 45 2.09 -29.53 -22.97
N ARG A 46 1.68 -29.50 -21.69
CA ARG A 46 0.28 -29.62 -21.27
C ARG A 46 -0.29 -28.27 -20.85
N ARG A 47 -1.61 -28.09 -20.96
CA ARG A 47 -2.28 -26.93 -20.36
C ARG A 47 -2.28 -27.04 -18.81
N PRO A 48 -2.46 -25.91 -18.10
CA PRO A 48 -2.73 -25.91 -16.66
C PRO A 48 -3.92 -26.80 -16.26
N ASP A 49 -3.95 -27.19 -14.99
CA ASP A 49 -4.99 -28.04 -14.42
C ASP A 49 -6.39 -27.46 -14.67
N GLY A 50 -7.37 -28.29 -15.04
CA GLY A 50 -8.73 -27.83 -15.32
C GLY A 50 -9.39 -27.08 -14.15
N ARG A 51 -8.98 -27.37 -12.90
CA ARG A 51 -9.40 -26.63 -11.70
C ARG A 51 -8.76 -25.25 -11.61
N CYS A 52 -7.51 -25.10 -12.07
CA CYS A 52 -6.83 -23.82 -12.21
C CYS A 52 -7.50 -22.97 -13.29
N LEU A 53 -7.69 -23.53 -14.49
CA LEU A 53 -8.38 -22.85 -15.59
C LEU A 53 -9.79 -22.39 -15.21
N LYS A 54 -10.55 -23.24 -14.51
CA LYS A 54 -11.88 -22.87 -14.02
C LYS A 54 -11.86 -21.76 -12.97
N VAL A 55 -10.89 -21.74 -12.04
CA VAL A 55 -10.81 -20.66 -11.05
C VAL A 55 -10.34 -19.34 -11.68
N LEU A 56 -9.53 -19.38 -12.74
CA LEU A 56 -9.25 -18.19 -13.55
C LEU A 56 -10.53 -17.68 -14.25
N GLU A 57 -11.27 -18.57 -14.91
CA GLU A 57 -12.54 -18.27 -15.59
C GLU A 57 -13.62 -17.72 -14.63
N GLU A 58 -13.72 -18.27 -13.41
CA GLU A 58 -14.60 -17.77 -12.33
C GLU A 58 -14.26 -16.33 -11.88
N ASN A 59 -13.08 -15.82 -12.23
CA ASN A 59 -12.64 -14.44 -11.97
C ASN A 59 -12.44 -13.62 -13.26
N GLY A 60 -12.98 -14.08 -14.40
CA GLY A 60 -12.89 -13.40 -15.69
C GLY A 60 -11.56 -13.55 -16.43
N LEU A 61 -10.57 -14.24 -15.83
CA LEU A 61 -9.23 -14.40 -16.38
C LEU A 61 -9.14 -15.62 -17.31
N SER A 62 -8.19 -15.57 -18.25
CA SER A 62 -7.85 -16.74 -19.08
C SER A 62 -6.34 -16.86 -19.28
N THR A 63 -5.87 -18.06 -19.60
CA THR A 63 -4.47 -18.26 -20.00
C THR A 63 -4.36 -19.20 -21.20
N LYS A 64 -3.41 -18.87 -22.08
CA LYS A 64 -3.00 -19.69 -23.23
C LYS A 64 -1.72 -20.49 -22.94
N HIS A 65 -1.25 -20.49 -21.67
CA HIS A 65 0.01 -21.10 -21.28
C HIS A 65 0.05 -22.62 -21.52
N TYR A 66 1.25 -23.13 -21.79
CA TYR A 66 1.56 -24.54 -21.84
C TYR A 66 2.79 -24.79 -20.98
N GLY A 67 2.72 -25.81 -20.12
CA GLY A 67 3.73 -26.11 -19.13
C GLY A 67 5.13 -26.19 -19.75
N ARG A 68 6.10 -25.49 -19.15
CA ARG A 68 7.52 -25.55 -19.53
C ARG A 68 8.41 -25.72 -18.32
N MET A 69 9.61 -26.25 -18.53
CA MET A 69 10.64 -26.23 -17.50
C MET A 69 11.34 -24.86 -17.43
N VAL A 70 11.88 -24.55 -16.25
CA VAL A 70 12.88 -23.50 -16.07
C VAL A 70 14.16 -23.93 -16.80
N ASN A 71 14.82 -23.00 -17.49
CA ASN A 71 16.08 -23.20 -18.18
C ASN A 71 17.16 -22.22 -17.64
N LEU A 72 18.43 -22.42 -18.00
CA LEU A 72 19.54 -21.59 -17.49
C LEU A 72 19.64 -20.20 -18.14
N ASP A 73 18.91 -19.95 -19.23
CA ASP A 73 18.80 -18.63 -19.87
C ASP A 73 17.68 -17.78 -19.25
N ASP A 74 16.70 -18.38 -18.59
CA ASP A 74 15.68 -17.65 -17.81
C ASP A 74 16.35 -16.72 -16.79
N PHE A 75 17.36 -17.22 -16.05
CA PHE A 75 18.18 -16.45 -15.10
C PHE A 75 18.98 -15.30 -15.71
N ARG A 76 19.13 -15.27 -17.05
CA ARG A 76 19.87 -14.25 -17.81
C ARG A 76 18.92 -13.23 -18.44
N ASN A 77 17.73 -13.67 -18.83
CA ASN A 77 16.74 -12.90 -19.58
C ASN A 77 15.72 -12.19 -18.68
N PHE A 78 15.33 -12.81 -17.57
CA PHE A 78 14.36 -12.24 -16.62
C PHE A 78 15.02 -11.30 -15.59
N ASP A 79 14.31 -10.25 -15.21
CA ASP A 79 14.71 -9.34 -14.12
C ASP A 79 14.38 -9.96 -12.74
N TYR A 80 13.25 -10.67 -12.65
CA TYR A 80 12.80 -11.37 -11.46
C TYR A 80 12.38 -12.82 -11.78
N ILE A 81 12.76 -13.75 -10.91
CA ILE A 81 12.20 -15.11 -10.86
C ILE A 81 11.48 -15.25 -9.52
N VAL A 82 10.16 -15.45 -9.57
CA VAL A 82 9.28 -15.37 -8.41
C VAL A 82 8.68 -16.74 -8.10
N CYS A 83 8.99 -17.27 -6.91
CA CYS A 83 8.70 -18.67 -6.55
C CYS A 83 7.63 -18.82 -5.46
N MET A 84 6.96 -19.98 -5.41
CA MET A 84 5.73 -20.18 -4.61
C MET A 84 5.95 -20.78 -3.22
N ASP A 85 7.07 -21.45 -2.99
CA ASP A 85 7.44 -22.08 -1.73
C ASP A 85 8.96 -22.13 -1.54
N GLU A 86 9.40 -22.39 -0.32
CA GLU A 86 10.83 -22.41 0.06
C GLU A 86 11.62 -23.49 -0.70
N THR A 87 11.05 -24.68 -0.92
CA THR A 87 11.67 -25.74 -1.73
C THR A 87 11.94 -25.26 -3.16
N ASN A 88 11.01 -24.51 -3.75
CA ASN A 88 11.21 -23.91 -5.07
C ASN A 88 12.33 -22.85 -5.03
N ALA A 89 12.39 -22.05 -3.96
CA ALA A 89 13.45 -21.05 -3.78
C ALA A 89 14.85 -21.70 -3.68
N SER A 90 15.01 -22.77 -2.89
CA SER A 90 16.28 -23.48 -2.74
C SER A 90 16.77 -24.11 -4.05
N GLU A 91 15.88 -24.74 -4.82
CA GLU A 91 16.25 -25.31 -6.13
C GLU A 91 16.66 -24.21 -7.13
N LEU A 92 15.95 -23.07 -7.14
CA LEU A 92 16.29 -21.94 -8.01
C LEU A 92 17.60 -21.27 -7.62
N GLN A 93 17.93 -21.19 -6.33
CA GLN A 93 19.22 -20.68 -5.85
C GLN A 93 20.36 -21.55 -6.39
N VAL A 94 20.28 -22.87 -6.24
CA VAL A 94 21.26 -23.83 -6.79
C VAL A 94 21.38 -23.70 -8.32
N MET A 95 20.27 -23.52 -9.04
CA MET A 95 20.32 -23.26 -10.49
C MET A 95 20.98 -21.93 -10.84
N SER A 96 20.79 -20.86 -10.05
CA SER A 96 21.43 -19.56 -10.28
C SER A 96 22.93 -19.56 -10.02
N GLU A 97 23.40 -20.34 -9.05
CA GLU A 97 24.83 -20.54 -8.78
C GLU A 97 25.54 -21.18 -9.99
N MET A 98 24.89 -22.11 -10.69
CA MET A 98 25.37 -22.69 -11.94
C MET A 98 25.46 -21.66 -13.09
N VAL A 99 24.67 -20.59 -13.05
CA VAL A 99 24.75 -19.46 -13.99
C VAL A 99 25.80 -18.42 -13.56
N GLY A 100 26.07 -18.34 -12.25
CA GLY A 100 27.12 -17.52 -11.65
C GLY A 100 26.99 -16.04 -11.99
N ARG A 101 28.11 -15.39 -12.35
CA ARG A 101 28.16 -13.95 -12.67
C ARG A 101 27.32 -13.51 -13.88
N LYS A 102 26.68 -14.44 -14.60
CA LYS A 102 25.72 -14.13 -15.68
C LYS A 102 24.26 -14.14 -15.20
N CYS A 103 24.00 -14.45 -13.93
CA CYS A 103 22.66 -14.37 -13.38
C CYS A 103 22.26 -12.90 -13.21
N LYS A 104 21.24 -12.50 -13.95
CA LYS A 104 20.59 -11.18 -13.90
C LYS A 104 19.40 -11.20 -12.94
N ALA A 105 18.66 -12.32 -12.94
CA ALA A 105 17.40 -12.43 -12.23
C ALA A 105 17.56 -12.38 -10.71
N ARG A 106 16.70 -11.57 -10.06
CA ARG A 106 16.48 -11.61 -8.61
C ARG A 106 15.53 -12.76 -8.28
N ILE A 107 15.95 -13.69 -7.41
CA ILE A 107 15.09 -14.76 -6.90
C ILE A 107 14.40 -14.27 -5.63
N GLU A 108 13.07 -14.13 -5.66
CA GLU A 108 12.27 -13.72 -4.50
C GLU A 108 11.06 -14.67 -4.34
N GLN A 109 10.55 -14.85 -3.12
CA GLN A 109 9.35 -15.66 -2.87
C GLN A 109 8.11 -14.78 -3.03
N LEU A 110 7.04 -15.28 -3.64
CA LEU A 110 5.81 -14.51 -3.82
C LEU A 110 5.18 -14.13 -2.46
N THR A 111 5.38 -14.96 -1.43
CA THR A 111 4.96 -14.70 -0.04
C THR A 111 5.80 -13.65 0.68
N SER A 112 7.04 -13.33 0.27
CA SER A 112 7.85 -12.32 0.99
C SER A 112 7.31 -10.89 0.87
N TYR A 113 6.30 -10.70 0.01
CA TYR A 113 5.54 -9.47 -0.16
C TYR A 113 4.32 -9.37 0.79
N LEU A 114 3.92 -10.48 1.45
CA LEU A 114 2.91 -10.49 2.51
C LEU A 114 3.56 -10.14 3.86
N HIS A 115 3.77 -8.85 4.10
CA HIS A 115 4.29 -8.39 5.38
C HIS A 115 3.25 -8.60 6.51
N ASN A 116 3.63 -9.37 7.54
CA ASN A 116 2.93 -9.53 8.82
C ASN A 116 1.57 -10.27 8.84
N ASP A 117 1.14 -10.96 7.78
CA ASP A 117 -0.12 -11.75 7.79
C ASP A 117 -0.04 -13.08 8.57
N GLY A 118 1.16 -13.66 8.71
CA GLY A 118 1.34 -14.98 9.33
C GLY A 118 0.92 -16.17 8.46
N GLU A 119 0.54 -15.95 7.20
CA GLU A 119 0.26 -17.03 6.24
C GLU A 119 1.55 -17.76 5.83
N GLU A 120 1.65 -19.05 6.20
CA GLU A 120 2.92 -19.80 6.18
C GLU A 120 3.54 -20.00 4.78
N MET A 121 2.72 -20.24 3.75
CA MET A 121 3.17 -20.67 2.41
C MET A 121 2.00 -20.67 1.41
N ILE A 122 2.27 -20.45 0.11
CA ILE A 122 1.29 -20.75 -0.97
C ILE A 122 1.24 -22.26 -1.18
N LYS A 123 0.43 -22.92 -0.35
CA LYS A 123 0.21 -24.38 -0.32
C LYS A 123 -0.23 -24.88 -1.70
N ASP A 124 0.33 -26.01 -2.16
CA ASP A 124 0.04 -26.53 -3.50
C ASP A 124 -1.39 -27.13 -3.56
N PRO A 125 -2.30 -26.58 -4.40
CA PRO A 125 -3.67 -27.04 -4.44
C PRO A 125 -3.86 -28.36 -5.20
N PHE A 126 -2.84 -28.89 -5.89
CA PHE A 126 -2.96 -30.04 -6.80
C PHE A 126 -3.62 -31.27 -6.16
N PHE A 127 -3.26 -31.59 -4.91
CA PHE A 127 -3.81 -32.73 -4.16
C PHE A 127 -5.13 -32.42 -3.43
N THR A 128 -5.63 -31.19 -3.48
CA THR A 128 -6.90 -30.82 -2.84
C THR A 128 -8.11 -31.33 -3.62
N ARG A 129 -9.18 -31.70 -2.90
CA ARG A 129 -10.45 -32.13 -3.52
C ARG A 129 -11.32 -30.92 -3.84
N GLY A 130 -11.90 -30.89 -5.05
CA GLY A 130 -12.76 -29.80 -5.52
C GLY A 130 -11.97 -28.54 -5.90
N LEU A 131 -12.65 -27.38 -5.85
CA LEU A 131 -12.10 -26.08 -6.27
C LEU A 131 -11.61 -25.22 -5.10
N ASN A 132 -12.00 -25.52 -3.85
CA ASN A 132 -11.76 -24.62 -2.71
C ASN A 132 -10.27 -24.34 -2.48
N GLY A 133 -9.40 -25.36 -2.61
CA GLY A 133 -7.94 -25.16 -2.52
C GLY A 133 -7.44 -24.19 -3.59
N PHE A 134 -7.88 -24.34 -4.84
CA PHE A 134 -7.52 -23.46 -5.95
C PHE A 134 -8.03 -22.04 -5.76
N ARG A 135 -9.23 -21.84 -5.19
CA ARG A 135 -9.76 -20.50 -4.86
C ARG A 135 -8.96 -19.82 -3.74
N CYS A 136 -8.58 -20.56 -2.68
CA CYS A 136 -7.69 -20.02 -1.65
C CYS A 136 -6.32 -19.63 -2.24
N THR A 137 -5.72 -20.50 -3.06
CA THR A 137 -4.47 -20.21 -3.79
C THR A 137 -4.61 -18.98 -4.69
N PHE A 138 -5.73 -18.81 -5.41
CA PHE A 138 -6.00 -17.66 -6.27
C PHE A 138 -6.04 -16.35 -5.48
N ASN A 139 -6.82 -16.30 -4.39
CA ASN A 139 -6.95 -15.11 -3.55
C ASN A 139 -5.59 -14.69 -2.97
N GLN A 140 -4.82 -15.67 -2.48
CA GLN A 140 -3.50 -15.44 -1.91
C GLN A 140 -2.50 -14.92 -2.96
N ILE A 141 -2.40 -15.60 -4.11
CA ILE A 141 -1.54 -15.17 -5.23
C ILE A 141 -1.93 -13.77 -5.70
N SER A 142 -3.23 -13.48 -5.85
CA SER A 142 -3.72 -12.16 -6.29
C SER A 142 -3.31 -11.04 -5.32
N ARG A 143 -3.48 -11.25 -4.02
CA ARG A 143 -3.00 -10.31 -2.98
C ARG A 143 -1.49 -10.09 -3.06
N CYS A 144 -0.70 -11.17 -3.20
CA CYS A 144 0.75 -11.06 -3.37
C CYS A 144 1.12 -10.28 -4.63
N CYS A 145 0.48 -10.54 -5.77
CA CYS A 145 0.74 -9.86 -7.04
C CYS A 145 0.40 -8.35 -6.97
N ARG A 146 -0.73 -7.97 -6.35
CA ARG A 146 -1.11 -6.56 -6.14
C ARG A 146 -0.16 -5.81 -5.21
N ILE A 147 0.55 -6.48 -4.30
CA ILE A 147 1.62 -5.87 -3.46
C ILE A 147 2.97 -5.86 -4.19
N PHE A 148 3.33 -6.96 -4.87
CA PHE A 148 4.54 -7.09 -5.68
C PHE A 148 4.68 -5.93 -6.68
N ILE A 149 3.62 -5.65 -7.43
CA ILE A 149 3.66 -4.64 -8.51
C ILE A 149 3.99 -3.25 -7.95
N LYS A 150 3.37 -2.89 -6.81
CA LYS A 150 3.60 -1.62 -6.09
C LYS A 150 5.04 -1.53 -5.55
N GLN A 151 5.56 -2.62 -4.97
CA GLN A 151 6.94 -2.64 -4.46
C GLN A 151 7.99 -2.57 -5.59
N VAL A 152 7.78 -3.24 -6.72
CA VAL A 152 8.73 -3.18 -7.84
C VAL A 152 8.67 -1.82 -8.54
N GLN A 153 7.49 -1.25 -8.78
CA GLN A 153 7.36 0.14 -9.28
C GLN A 153 8.04 1.17 -8.36
N HIS A 154 7.93 0.99 -7.04
CA HIS A 154 8.64 1.81 -6.05
C HIS A 154 10.16 1.70 -6.21
N ARG A 155 10.70 0.47 -6.24
CA ARG A 155 12.14 0.19 -6.43
C ARG A 155 12.68 0.81 -7.73
N GLU A 156 11.95 0.72 -8.84
CA GLU A 156 12.35 1.30 -10.15
C GLU A 156 12.38 2.83 -10.13
N ASN A 157 11.39 3.48 -9.51
CA ASN A 157 11.27 4.94 -9.46
C ASN A 157 12.38 5.63 -8.63
N HIS A 158 13.14 4.88 -7.83
CA HIS A 158 14.34 5.38 -7.15
C HIS A 158 15.62 5.33 -8.00
N GLY A 159 15.54 4.90 -9.27
CA GLY A 159 16.69 4.79 -10.17
C GLY A 159 17.15 6.12 -10.81
N PHE A 160 16.27 6.81 -11.54
CA PHE A 160 16.61 8.01 -12.34
C PHE A 160 15.41 8.99 -12.47
N THR A 161 15.67 10.25 -12.86
CA THR A 161 14.73 11.39 -12.70
C THR A 161 14.31 12.06 -14.03
N CYS A 162 13.19 12.82 -14.00
CA CYS A 162 12.72 13.88 -14.92
C CYS A 162 11.84 13.53 -16.15
N VAL A 163 10.63 14.14 -16.21
CA VAL A 163 9.89 14.60 -17.43
C VAL A 163 9.14 15.93 -17.11
N PHE A 164 8.73 16.69 -18.14
CA PHE A 164 8.31 18.12 -18.14
C PHE A 164 7.02 18.32 -19.01
N PHE A 165 6.15 19.34 -18.89
CA PHE A 165 5.86 20.41 -17.90
C PHE A 165 4.49 21.09 -18.24
N TRP A 166 4.11 22.22 -17.60
CA TRP A 166 2.82 22.98 -17.69
C TRP A 166 1.61 22.23 -17.08
N SER A 167 0.65 22.81 -16.34
CA SER A 167 0.41 24.15 -15.73
C SER A 167 -0.84 24.02 -14.79
N VAL A 168 -1.32 24.95 -13.93
CA VAL A 168 -1.09 26.38 -13.63
C VAL A 168 -1.53 26.73 -12.17
N SER A 169 -1.10 27.88 -11.62
CA SER A 169 -1.80 28.84 -10.70
C SER A 169 -2.53 28.41 -9.39
N TRP A 170 -2.47 29.12 -8.24
CA TRP A 170 -1.57 30.16 -7.69
C TRP A 170 -1.75 30.27 -6.16
N ALA A 171 -0.69 30.35 -5.35
CA ALA A 171 -0.69 31.00 -4.03
C ALA A 171 0.77 31.26 -3.62
N TYR A 172 1.03 32.31 -2.81
CA TYR A 172 2.39 32.78 -2.56
C TYR A 172 2.87 32.57 -1.11
N PHE A 173 4.12 32.15 -0.95
CA PHE A 173 5.02 32.58 0.12
C PHE A 173 6.47 32.63 -0.40
N MET A 174 7.34 33.42 0.24
CA MET A 174 8.78 33.52 -0.10
C MET A 174 9.62 33.45 1.18
N VAL A 175 10.74 32.71 1.13
CA VAL A 175 11.90 32.88 2.02
C VAL A 175 13.18 32.63 1.20
N PHE A 176 14.23 33.43 1.42
CA PHE A 176 15.56 33.26 0.81
C PHE A 176 16.46 32.46 1.78
N SER A 177 17.57 31.83 1.41
CA SER A 177 18.50 32.03 0.28
C SER A 177 19.20 30.68 -0.03
N THR A 178 20.06 30.43 -1.02
CA THR A 178 20.96 31.32 -1.80
C THR A 178 21.06 30.89 -3.27
N ASN A 179 21.96 31.53 -4.03
CA ASN A 179 22.65 30.99 -5.21
C ASN A 179 21.81 30.26 -6.28
N ARG A 180 21.10 31.11 -7.04
CA ARG A 180 20.62 30.91 -8.43
C ARG A 180 19.28 30.19 -8.59
N LEU A 181 18.22 30.97 -8.39
CA LEU A 181 16.88 30.73 -8.92
C LEU A 181 16.43 31.93 -9.78
N ARG A 182 15.70 31.67 -10.87
CA ARG A 182 14.87 32.68 -11.57
C ARG A 182 13.41 32.28 -11.41
N VAL A 183 12.54 33.25 -11.14
CA VAL A 183 11.12 33.04 -10.77
C VAL A 183 10.21 33.39 -11.94
N PHE A 184 9.12 32.65 -12.14
CA PHE A 184 7.96 33.11 -12.91
C PHE A 184 6.61 32.74 -12.27
N ARG A 185 5.52 33.32 -12.79
CA ARG A 185 4.22 33.51 -12.14
C ARG A 185 3.04 32.96 -12.96
N PRO A 186 2.05 32.27 -12.37
CA PRO A 186 0.80 31.88 -13.04
C PRO A 186 -0.50 32.26 -12.26
N ALA A 187 -1.55 32.84 -12.87
CA ALA A 187 -2.76 33.37 -12.18
C ALA A 187 -4.05 32.47 -12.19
N TRP A 188 -4.85 32.49 -11.11
CA TRP A 188 -6.01 31.60 -10.83
C TRP A 188 -7.11 31.62 -11.90
N ASP A 189 -7.83 30.50 -12.06
CA ASP A 189 -9.25 30.49 -12.45
C ASP A 189 -10.00 29.29 -11.81
N TYR A 190 -11.33 29.28 -11.83
CA TYR A 190 -12.19 28.32 -11.12
C TYR A 190 -12.48 27.04 -11.93
N GLY A 191 -12.25 25.86 -11.34
CA GLY A 191 -13.03 24.67 -11.71
C GLY A 191 -12.32 23.35 -12.04
N SER A 192 -11.39 22.85 -11.21
CA SER A 192 -11.22 21.40 -10.95
C SER A 192 -10.15 21.13 -9.89
N PHE A 193 -10.48 20.35 -8.86
CA PHE A 193 -9.50 19.91 -7.85
C PHE A 193 -8.91 18.55 -8.23
N LYS A 194 -7.62 18.52 -8.58
CA LYS A 194 -6.77 17.32 -8.51
C LYS A 194 -5.72 17.53 -7.43
N PHE A 195 -5.42 16.48 -6.67
CA PHE A 195 -4.45 16.55 -5.57
C PHE A 195 -3.02 16.60 -6.09
N LEU A 196 -2.19 17.48 -5.51
CA LEU A 196 -0.74 17.31 -5.59
C LEU A 196 -0.34 16.11 -4.74
N THR A 197 0.11 15.03 -5.39
CA THR A 197 0.97 14.02 -4.77
C THR A 197 2.36 14.62 -4.62
N LEU A 198 2.90 14.66 -3.40
CA LEU A 198 4.15 15.36 -3.05
C LEU A 198 5.44 14.65 -3.54
N GLY A 199 5.36 13.77 -4.55
CA GLY A 199 6.48 12.91 -4.98
C GLY A 199 6.92 11.84 -3.96
N LEU A 200 6.35 11.86 -2.74
CA LEU A 200 6.67 10.95 -1.65
C LEU A 200 6.26 9.50 -1.96
N SER A 201 7.26 8.64 -2.14
CA SER A 201 7.10 7.20 -2.36
C SER A 201 7.17 6.44 -1.03
N TRP A 202 6.06 6.34 -0.30
CA TRP A 202 6.02 5.72 1.03
C TRP A 202 5.35 4.35 1.05
N ILE A 203 5.87 3.47 1.91
CA ILE A 203 5.14 2.26 2.35
C ILE A 203 4.25 2.70 3.53
N ILE A 204 2.94 2.57 3.35
CA ILE A 204 1.94 2.90 4.38
C ILE A 204 1.20 1.62 4.76
N ASP A 205 1.08 1.38 6.07
CA ASP A 205 0.43 0.22 6.66
C ASP A 205 -0.22 0.62 7.99
N SER A 206 -1.11 -0.21 8.53
CA SER A 206 -1.80 0.02 9.81
C SER A 206 -1.77 -1.22 10.70
N ALA A 207 -1.61 -1.01 12.01
CA ALA A 207 -1.49 -2.09 12.98
C ALA A 207 -2.15 -1.73 14.32
N ALA A 208 -2.67 -2.73 15.00
CA ALA A 208 -3.25 -2.59 16.33
C ALA A 208 -2.23 -2.94 17.43
N LEU A 209 -2.26 -2.21 18.55
CA LEU A 209 -1.51 -2.55 19.78
C LEU A 209 -2.08 -3.77 20.52
N ARG A 210 -3.23 -4.30 20.10
CA ARG A 210 -3.96 -5.40 20.76
C ARG A 210 -4.50 -6.38 19.72
N SER A 211 -4.54 -7.66 20.08
CA SER A 211 -4.89 -8.76 19.18
C SER A 211 -6.39 -8.92 18.89
N TRP A 212 -7.28 -8.14 19.54
CA TRP A 212 -8.72 -8.40 19.64
C TRP A 212 -9.46 -8.60 18.30
N ASN A 213 -9.01 -7.92 17.25
CA ASN A 213 -9.61 -7.97 15.90
C ASN A 213 -8.66 -8.55 14.84
N VAL A 214 -7.53 -9.16 15.22
CA VAL A 214 -6.55 -9.66 14.24
C VAL A 214 -7.19 -10.66 13.25
N GLY A 215 -6.87 -10.50 11.96
CA GLY A 215 -7.47 -11.26 10.87
C GLY A 215 -8.87 -10.80 10.46
N ARG A 216 -9.42 -9.73 11.05
CA ARG A 216 -10.71 -9.13 10.62
C ARG A 216 -10.51 -7.95 9.67
N CYS A 217 -11.40 -7.87 8.67
CA CYS A 217 -11.58 -6.70 7.84
C CYS A 217 -12.11 -5.49 8.65
N PRO A 218 -12.03 -4.25 8.12
CA PRO A 218 -12.57 -3.06 8.76
C PRO A 218 -14.10 -3.13 8.93
N ASP A 219 -14.63 -2.34 9.86
CA ASP A 219 -16.07 -2.18 10.07
C ASP A 219 -16.77 -1.72 8.77
N GLU A 220 -17.95 -2.28 8.48
CA GLU A 220 -18.74 -1.95 7.27
C GLU A 220 -18.99 -0.44 7.11
N ARG A 221 -19.16 0.29 8.22
CA ARG A 221 -19.32 1.75 8.21
C ARG A 221 -18.03 2.48 7.86
N CYS A 222 -16.88 1.89 8.15
CA CYS A 222 -15.57 2.40 7.71
C CYS A 222 -15.37 2.17 6.20
N LEU A 223 -15.66 0.94 5.73
CA LEU A 223 -15.62 0.60 4.30
C LEU A 223 -16.54 1.49 3.46
N LYS A 224 -17.76 1.77 3.96
CA LYS A 224 -18.70 2.70 3.29
C LYS A 224 -18.19 4.14 3.25
N VAL A 225 -17.52 4.63 4.29
CA VAL A 225 -16.91 5.98 4.25
C VAL A 225 -15.70 6.02 3.30
N PHE A 226 -14.97 4.92 3.14
CA PHE A 226 -13.93 4.80 2.11
C PHE A 226 -14.53 4.83 0.70
N GLU A 227 -15.59 4.06 0.44
CA GLU A 227 -16.34 4.07 -0.83
C GLU A 227 -16.88 5.47 -1.18
N GLU A 228 -17.50 6.16 -0.20
CA GLU A 228 -17.97 7.55 -0.32
C GLU A 228 -16.85 8.56 -0.62
N ASN A 229 -15.58 8.19 -0.45
CA ASN A 229 -14.40 9.01 -0.75
C ASN A 229 -13.51 8.41 -1.86
N HIS A 230 -14.02 7.45 -2.63
CA HIS A 230 -13.31 6.76 -3.71
C HIS A 230 -12.01 6.05 -3.27
N LEU A 231 -12.01 5.52 -2.04
CA LEU A 231 -10.94 4.70 -1.49
C LEU A 231 -11.39 3.24 -1.41
N SER A 232 -10.50 2.32 -1.77
CA SER A 232 -10.65 0.88 -1.53
C SER A 232 -9.56 0.38 -0.60
N THR A 233 -9.79 -0.73 0.10
CA THR A 233 -8.79 -1.35 0.97
C THR A 233 -8.88 -2.87 0.96
N GLU A 234 -7.72 -3.51 0.87
CA GLU A 234 -7.51 -4.95 1.06
C GLU A 234 -6.93 -5.25 2.47
N HIS A 235 -6.90 -4.25 3.35
CA HIS A 235 -6.29 -4.36 4.68
C HIS A 235 -7.12 -5.24 5.62
N TYR A 236 -6.46 -6.21 6.23
CA TYR A 236 -6.97 -6.95 7.39
C TYR A 236 -6.18 -6.54 8.62
N THR A 237 -6.88 -6.39 9.75
CA THR A 237 -6.29 -5.96 11.01
C THR A 237 -5.13 -6.89 11.40
N ARG A 238 -3.94 -6.33 11.56
CA ARG A 238 -2.77 -7.03 12.12
C ARG A 238 -2.35 -6.43 13.45
N MET A 239 -1.52 -7.15 14.20
CA MET A 239 -0.87 -6.60 15.39
C MET A 239 0.42 -5.85 15.01
N LEU A 240 0.84 -4.91 15.86
CA LEU A 240 2.13 -4.24 15.76
C LEU A 240 3.26 -5.18 16.25
N ASN A 241 4.32 -5.30 15.46
CA ASN A 241 5.44 -6.20 15.70
C ASN A 241 6.74 -5.42 15.99
N TRP A 242 7.69 -6.04 16.70
CA TRP A 242 8.98 -5.40 17.03
C TRP A 242 9.78 -4.94 15.79
N SER A 243 9.65 -5.66 14.68
CA SER A 243 10.25 -5.31 13.39
C SER A 243 9.67 -4.03 12.76
N ASP A 244 8.44 -3.64 13.08
CA ASP A 244 7.85 -2.40 12.56
C ASP A 244 8.67 -1.17 13.02
N PHE A 245 9.22 -1.20 14.25
CA PHE A 245 10.10 -0.15 14.79
C PHE A 245 11.46 -0.04 14.08
N GLN A 246 11.87 -1.09 13.36
CA GLN A 246 13.12 -1.17 12.59
C GLN A 246 12.90 -0.91 11.10
N ASN A 247 11.68 -1.14 10.60
CA ASN A 247 11.32 -1.08 9.19
C ASN A 247 10.65 0.24 8.77
N PHE A 248 9.92 0.90 9.67
CA PHE A 248 9.25 2.19 9.40
C PHE A 248 9.99 3.35 10.08
N ASP A 249 10.21 4.44 9.35
CA ASP A 249 10.84 5.67 9.87
C ASP A 249 9.90 6.48 10.78
N TYR A 250 8.58 6.26 10.67
CA TYR A 250 7.54 6.90 11.46
C TYR A 250 6.50 5.89 11.93
N ILE A 251 6.17 5.91 13.23
CA ILE A 251 5.01 5.19 13.78
C ILE A 251 4.01 6.24 14.29
N ILE A 252 2.84 6.27 13.65
CA ILE A 252 1.83 7.33 13.84
C ILE A 252 0.67 6.79 14.67
N CYS A 253 0.53 7.30 15.88
CA CYS A 253 -0.48 6.88 16.84
C CYS A 253 -1.77 7.70 16.71
N MET A 254 -2.93 7.05 16.78
CA MET A 254 -4.25 7.71 16.73
C MET A 254 -4.65 8.36 18.07
N ASP A 255 -4.34 7.69 19.19
CA ASP A 255 -4.76 8.07 20.54
C ASP A 255 -3.58 8.46 21.44
N GLU A 256 -3.80 9.44 22.33
CA GLU A 256 -2.76 9.96 23.22
C GLU A 256 -2.30 8.94 24.27
N SER A 257 -3.22 8.09 24.76
CA SER A 257 -2.92 7.01 25.72
C SER A 257 -1.86 6.04 25.21
N ASN A 258 -1.92 5.75 23.92
CA ASN A 258 -1.15 4.70 23.25
C ASN A 258 0.28 5.17 22.90
N VAL A 259 0.52 6.50 22.89
CA VAL A 259 1.84 7.11 22.61
C VAL A 259 2.90 6.69 23.65
N ASN A 260 2.52 6.56 24.92
CA ASN A 260 3.46 6.22 25.99
C ASN A 260 3.88 4.74 25.94
N GLU A 261 2.94 3.85 25.60
CA GLU A 261 3.23 2.42 25.38
C GLU A 261 4.15 2.23 24.18
N LEU A 262 3.85 2.88 23.04
CA LEU A 262 4.73 2.86 21.86
C LEU A 262 6.15 3.35 22.20
N LYS A 263 6.29 4.41 23.01
CA LYS A 263 7.61 4.91 23.44
C LYS A 263 8.37 3.88 24.27
N ALA A 264 7.71 3.22 25.22
CA ALA A 264 8.32 2.12 25.97
C ALA A 264 8.75 0.98 25.03
N MET A 265 7.92 0.60 24.06
CA MET A 265 8.28 -0.40 23.05
C MET A 265 9.51 0.01 22.22
N SER A 266 9.60 1.26 21.74
CA SER A 266 10.80 1.73 21.01
C SER A 266 12.08 1.68 21.85
N GLN A 267 11.98 1.96 23.16
CA GLN A 267 13.12 1.86 24.07
C GLN A 267 13.56 0.41 24.28
N MET A 268 12.64 -0.56 24.23
CA MET A 268 12.96 -1.99 24.28
C MET A 268 13.61 -2.53 22.99
N VAL A 269 13.35 -1.90 21.84
CA VAL A 269 14.04 -2.19 20.55
C VAL A 269 15.45 -1.58 20.49
N GLY A 270 15.73 -0.59 21.35
CA GLY A 270 17.06 -0.02 21.54
C GLY A 270 17.61 0.67 20.29
N GLU A 271 18.93 0.58 20.09
CA GLU A 271 19.67 1.27 19.02
C GLU A 271 19.25 0.87 17.59
N THR A 272 18.52 -0.24 17.43
CA THR A 272 17.98 -0.68 16.13
C THR A 272 16.67 0.02 15.73
N CYS A 273 16.05 0.78 16.65
CA CYS A 273 14.80 1.48 16.40
C CYS A 273 15.02 2.72 15.51
N LYS A 274 14.42 2.72 14.31
CA LYS A 274 14.36 3.90 13.43
C LYS A 274 13.11 4.74 13.68
N ALA A 275 12.01 4.10 14.09
CA ALA A 275 10.69 4.70 14.12
C ALA A 275 10.57 5.92 15.04
N GLN A 276 10.29 7.08 14.43
CA GLN A 276 9.88 8.28 15.14
C GLN A 276 8.40 8.19 15.50
N ILE A 277 8.11 7.97 16.79
CA ILE A 277 6.74 7.88 17.30
C ILE A 277 6.12 9.27 17.42
N GLN A 278 4.98 9.47 16.77
CA GLN A 278 4.22 10.72 16.80
C GLN A 278 2.72 10.46 17.01
N HIS A 279 1.98 11.49 17.41
CA HIS A 279 0.53 11.42 17.63
C HIS A 279 -0.18 12.21 16.53
N LEU A 280 -1.08 11.56 15.78
CA LEU A 280 -1.70 12.15 14.58
C LEU A 280 -2.53 13.41 14.91
N ALA A 281 -3.07 13.50 16.12
CA ALA A 281 -3.84 14.66 16.56
C ALA A 281 -2.98 15.95 16.72
N LEU A 282 -1.65 15.86 16.73
CA LEU A 282 -0.74 17.04 16.67
C LEU A 282 -0.94 17.87 15.38
N TYR A 283 -1.56 17.29 14.37
CA TYR A 283 -1.81 17.92 13.07
C TYR A 283 -3.21 18.54 12.93
N LEU A 284 -4.08 18.41 13.95
CA LEU A 284 -5.43 19.02 13.97
C LEU A 284 -5.36 20.56 13.91
N PHE A 285 -6.45 21.18 13.47
CA PHE A 285 -6.54 22.64 13.26
C PHE A 285 -7.19 23.41 14.40
N HIS A 286 -8.21 22.83 15.04
CA HIS A 286 -9.09 23.60 15.91
C HIS A 286 -8.51 23.80 17.32
N LYS A 287 -8.57 25.05 17.79
CA LYS A 287 -8.22 25.45 19.17
C LYS A 287 -9.06 24.67 20.20
N GLY A 288 -8.51 23.56 20.69
CA GLY A 288 -9.11 22.72 21.74
C GLY A 288 -9.16 21.23 21.41
N GLU A 289 -9.25 20.83 20.14
CA GLU A 289 -9.27 19.42 19.77
C GLU A 289 -7.84 18.86 19.67
N ARG A 290 -7.43 18.11 20.70
CA ARG A 290 -6.13 17.41 20.79
C ARG A 290 -6.21 15.91 20.57
N THR A 291 -7.39 15.40 20.22
CA THR A 291 -7.68 13.96 20.18
C THR A 291 -8.58 13.71 18.98
N ILE A 292 -8.25 12.70 18.17
CA ILE A 292 -9.14 12.19 17.13
C ILE A 292 -10.25 11.43 17.84
N LYS A 293 -11.51 11.62 17.42
CA LYS A 293 -12.64 11.00 18.11
C LYS A 293 -12.86 9.58 17.59
N ASP A 294 -12.78 8.62 18.50
CA ASP A 294 -13.24 7.25 18.30
C ASP A 294 -14.69 7.25 17.75
N PRO A 295 -14.96 6.66 16.57
CA PRO A 295 -16.29 6.65 15.97
C PRO A 295 -17.31 5.81 16.73
N PHE A 296 -16.87 5.00 17.71
CA PHE A 296 -17.72 4.22 18.60
C PHE A 296 -18.06 4.97 19.92
N CYS A 297 -17.40 6.09 20.23
CA CYS A 297 -17.57 6.78 21.51
C CYS A 297 -18.88 7.59 21.62
N VAL A 298 -19.73 7.23 22.59
CA VAL A 298 -21.12 7.70 22.71
C VAL A 298 -21.29 8.96 23.58
N ASN A 299 -20.30 9.32 24.41
CA ASN A 299 -20.47 10.29 25.51
C ASN A 299 -20.43 11.78 25.09
N SER A 300 -21.49 12.25 24.43
CA SER A 300 -21.99 13.62 24.58
C SER A 300 -23.48 13.71 24.19
N LYS A 301 -24.15 14.85 24.46
CA LYS A 301 -25.58 15.09 24.16
C LYS A 301 -25.98 15.01 22.67
N TYR A 302 -25.05 14.72 21.76
CA TYR A 302 -25.25 14.60 20.32
C TYR A 302 -24.72 13.26 19.79
N ALA A 303 -25.12 12.16 20.42
CA ALA A 303 -24.70 10.81 20.08
C ALA A 303 -25.23 10.36 18.70
N THR A 304 -24.52 10.72 17.63
CA THR A 304 -24.79 10.26 16.26
C THR A 304 -24.32 8.81 16.07
N LEU A 305 -25.06 7.87 16.67
CA LEU A 305 -24.97 6.44 16.40
C LEU A 305 -25.09 6.18 14.90
N GLY A 306 -24.05 5.63 14.28
CA GLY A 306 -24.02 5.27 12.86
C GLY A 306 -22.95 5.99 12.05
N LEU A 307 -23.17 6.06 10.74
CA LEU A 307 -22.17 6.43 9.72
C LEU A 307 -21.55 7.83 9.92
N ASN A 308 -22.29 8.77 10.53
CA ASN A 308 -21.81 10.14 10.76
C ASN A 308 -20.67 10.25 11.78
N GLY A 309 -20.51 9.27 12.69
CA GLY A 309 -19.32 9.16 13.53
C GLY A 309 -18.08 8.86 12.70
N PHE A 310 -18.16 7.80 11.89
CA PHE A 310 -17.08 7.35 10.99
C PHE A 310 -16.66 8.44 10.00
N ARG A 311 -17.62 9.18 9.42
CA ARG A 311 -17.33 10.34 8.54
C ARG A 311 -16.50 11.41 9.26
N ARG A 312 -16.89 11.82 10.48
CA ARG A 312 -16.13 12.81 11.27
C ARG A 312 -14.72 12.34 11.62
N THR A 313 -14.56 11.07 12.01
CA THR A 313 -13.23 10.49 12.29
C THR A 313 -12.37 10.46 11.02
N PHE A 314 -12.96 10.09 9.89
CA PHE A 314 -12.30 10.11 8.58
C PHE A 314 -11.86 11.51 8.18
N ASP A 315 -12.70 12.54 8.33
CA ASP A 315 -12.36 13.93 8.04
C ASP A 315 -11.19 14.42 8.91
N GLN A 316 -11.21 14.10 10.21
CA GLN A 316 -10.12 14.42 11.14
C GLN A 316 -8.81 13.74 10.71
N ILE A 317 -8.83 12.43 10.43
CA ILE A 317 -7.65 11.65 9.97
C ILE A 317 -7.14 12.19 8.62
N SER A 318 -8.01 12.37 7.63
CA SER A 318 -7.66 12.85 6.29
C SER A 318 -7.02 14.25 6.34
N CYS A 319 -7.55 15.14 7.17
CA CYS A 319 -6.98 16.46 7.41
C CYS A 319 -5.57 16.38 8.03
N CYS A 320 -5.37 15.53 9.03
CA CYS A 320 -4.07 15.32 9.67
C CYS A 320 -3.04 14.68 8.73
N CYS A 321 -3.41 13.62 7.99
CA CYS A 321 -2.50 12.95 7.06
C CYS A 321 -1.99 13.87 5.95
N ARG A 322 -2.84 14.75 5.41
CA ARG A 322 -2.45 15.79 4.42
C ARG A 322 -1.47 16.83 4.98
N ARG A 323 -1.34 16.95 6.30
CA ARG A 323 -0.43 17.89 6.97
C ARG A 323 0.85 17.22 7.43
N LEU A 324 0.75 15.97 7.89
CA LEU A 324 1.87 15.10 8.17
C LEU A 324 2.74 14.90 6.91
N SER A 325 2.13 14.67 5.74
CA SER A 325 2.86 14.55 4.47
C SER A 325 3.64 15.81 4.10
N ILE A 326 3.06 16.99 4.30
CA ILE A 326 3.76 18.28 4.12
C ILE A 326 4.93 18.39 5.11
N VAL A 327 4.73 18.08 6.39
CA VAL A 327 5.78 18.23 7.42
C VAL A 327 6.96 17.30 7.18
N ILE A 328 6.72 16.05 6.78
CA ILE A 328 7.81 15.11 6.48
C ILE A 328 8.51 15.52 5.16
N TYR A 329 7.78 15.85 4.09
CA TYR A 329 8.38 16.34 2.83
C TYR A 329 9.38 17.48 3.05
N TYR A 330 9.00 18.51 3.83
CA TYR A 330 9.90 19.62 4.12
C TYR A 330 11.05 19.24 5.08
N SER A 331 10.85 18.27 5.98
CA SER A 331 11.90 17.75 6.86
C SER A 331 12.95 16.95 6.08
N GLU A 332 12.53 16.16 5.10
CA GLU A 332 13.41 15.34 4.24
C GLU A 332 14.18 16.22 3.24
N HIS A 333 13.50 17.07 2.47
CA HIS A 333 14.12 17.82 1.38
C HIS A 333 14.90 19.08 1.80
N HIS A 334 14.66 19.62 3.00
CA HIS A 334 15.29 20.87 3.45
C HIS A 334 16.00 20.78 4.80
N GLY A 335 16.02 19.61 5.47
CA GLY A 335 16.71 19.40 6.74
C GLY A 335 16.14 20.18 7.95
N PHE A 336 15.07 20.96 7.74
CA PHE A 336 14.41 21.69 8.82
C PHE A 336 13.51 20.74 9.61
N ARG A 337 13.91 20.44 10.84
CA ARG A 337 13.07 19.70 11.80
C ARG A 337 11.91 20.58 12.26
N LEU A 338 10.84 20.63 11.48
CA LEU A 338 9.71 21.56 11.63
C LEU A 338 8.91 21.30 12.92
N ILE A 339 9.25 22.02 13.99
CA ILE A 339 8.47 22.06 15.23
C ILE A 339 7.16 22.85 14.96
N TRP A 340 6.11 22.11 14.63
CA TRP A 340 4.80 22.59 14.13
C TRP A 340 4.17 23.70 14.97
N ASN A 341 4.42 23.70 16.29
CA ASN A 341 3.88 24.65 17.27
C ASN A 341 4.11 26.15 16.94
N ASN A 342 5.14 26.50 16.18
CA ASN A 342 5.46 27.91 15.88
C ASN A 342 4.97 28.42 14.51
N ILE A 343 4.60 27.53 13.59
CA ILE A 343 4.34 27.89 12.18
C ILE A 343 2.96 28.53 12.00
N TRP A 344 1.98 28.13 12.82
CA TRP A 344 0.60 28.63 12.76
C TRP A 344 0.40 30.10 13.20
N LYS A 345 1.45 30.79 13.66
CA LYS A 345 1.43 32.27 13.74
C LYS A 345 1.50 32.95 12.37
N TYR A 346 1.91 32.24 11.32
CA TYR A 346 2.22 32.80 10.00
C TYR A 346 1.42 32.14 8.87
N LEU A 347 1.10 30.85 8.95
CA LEU A 347 0.32 30.13 7.92
C LEU A 347 -1.18 30.07 8.25
N SER A 348 -1.85 31.22 8.18
CA SER A 348 -3.32 31.34 8.30
C SER A 348 -4.04 30.79 7.05
N LEU A 349 -3.93 29.48 6.80
CA LEU A 349 -4.67 28.80 5.73
C LEU A 349 -6.18 28.81 6.06
N PRO A 350 -7.06 29.12 5.10
CA PRO A 350 -8.50 29.08 5.31
C PRO A 350 -8.96 27.65 5.58
N THR A 351 -9.93 27.50 6.50
CA THR A 351 -10.67 26.25 6.68
C THR A 351 -11.37 25.87 5.37
N PRO A 352 -11.49 24.58 5.01
CA PRO A 352 -12.55 24.17 4.10
C PRO A 352 -13.87 24.63 4.72
N THR A 353 -14.67 25.40 3.98
CA THR A 353 -16.00 25.80 4.43
C THR A 353 -16.83 24.56 4.66
N PHE A 354 -17.28 24.34 5.89
CA PHE A 354 -18.33 23.38 6.16
C PHE A 354 -19.49 23.66 5.22
N LEU A 355 -19.99 22.62 4.53
CA LEU A 355 -21.33 22.65 3.98
C LEU A 355 -22.28 22.75 5.16
N ASN A 356 -22.68 23.97 5.50
CA ASN A 356 -23.74 24.21 6.47
C ASN A 356 -24.96 23.41 6.01
N PRO A 357 -25.66 22.70 6.91
CA PRO A 357 -26.99 22.20 6.58
C PRO A 357 -27.82 23.39 6.10
N VAL A 358 -28.55 23.20 4.99
CA VAL A 358 -29.39 24.24 4.40
C VAL A 358 -30.32 24.79 5.49
N PRO A 359 -30.37 26.12 5.72
CA PRO A 359 -31.23 26.68 6.76
C PRO A 359 -32.68 26.24 6.56
N GLU A 360 -33.32 25.79 7.64
CA GLU A 360 -34.74 25.44 7.60
C GLU A 360 -35.55 26.63 7.07
N THR A 361 -36.14 26.47 5.89
CA THR A 361 -37.10 27.43 5.36
C THR A 361 -38.34 27.41 6.24
N LYS A 362 -38.37 28.30 7.24
CA LYS A 362 -39.51 28.48 8.14
C LYS A 362 -40.76 28.72 7.30
N SER A 363 -41.67 27.75 7.32
CA SER A 363 -43.03 27.92 6.83
C SER A 363 -43.76 28.89 7.77
N THR A 364 -43.63 30.19 7.50
CA THR A 364 -44.48 31.22 8.10
C THR A 364 -45.88 31.04 7.56
N ALA A 365 -46.83 30.74 8.45
CA ALA A 365 -48.23 30.56 8.08
C ALA A 365 -48.87 31.86 7.58
N LEU A 366 -49.69 31.73 6.53
CA LEU A 366 -50.89 32.52 6.25
C LEU A 366 -51.84 31.65 5.40
#